data_AF-A0A936SUN0-F1
#
_entry.id   AF-A0A936SUN0-F1
#
_cell.length_a   1.000
_cell.length_b   1.000
_cell.length_c   1.000
_cell.angle_alpha   90.00
_cell.angle_beta   90.00
_cell.angle_gamma   90.00
#
_symmetry.space_group_name_H-M   'P 1'
#
loop_
_entity.id
_entity.type
_entity.pdbx_description
1 polymer ?
#
loop_
_entity_poly.entity_id
_entity_poly.type
_entity_poly.pdbx_seq_one_letter_code
_entity_poly.pdbx_strand_id
1 'polypeptide(L)' 'MRCTKCSGLMVVDHLLDMKESYLPMWMQALRCLTCGNIVDPLIHFHRTTQQAQRARRLATGFARKMSRPAVAA' A
#
# COMPACT_ATOMS: atom_id res chain seq x y z
N MET A 1 -9.51 -10.29 15.60
CA MET A 1 -10.26 -9.26 14.83
C MET A 1 -10.05 -7.86 15.42
N ARG A 2 -8.83 -7.30 15.36
CA ARG A 2 -8.55 -5.91 15.79
C ARG A 2 -7.73 -5.19 14.72
N CYS A 3 -8.04 -3.91 14.50
CA CYS A 3 -7.41 -3.10 13.49
C CYS A 3 -5.95 -2.79 13.81
N THR A 4 -5.05 -2.98 12.84
CA THR A 4 -3.62 -2.67 13.00
C THR A 4 -3.31 -1.17 13.11
N LYS A 5 -4.26 -0.29 12.76
CA LYS A 5 -4.08 1.17 12.84
C LYS A 5 -4.60 1.79 14.13
N CYS A 6 -5.74 1.33 14.62
CA CYS A 6 -6.45 1.98 15.73
C CYS A 6 -6.92 1.01 16.82
N SER A 7 -6.60 -0.29 16.69
CA SER A 7 -7.07 -1.34 17.60
C SER A 7 -8.59 -1.56 17.66
N GLY A 8 -9.37 -0.84 16.84
CA GLY A 8 -10.82 -0.97 16.74
C GLY A 8 -11.29 -2.30 16.16
N LEU A 9 -12.60 -2.57 16.27
CA LEU A 9 -13.23 -3.80 15.79
C LEU A 9 -13.09 -3.92 14.26
N MET A 10 -12.81 -5.13 13.79
CA MET A 10 -12.84 -5.48 12.38
C MET A 10 -13.95 -6.48 12.10
N VAL A 11 -14.66 -6.25 11.01
CA VAL A 11 -15.74 -7.12 10.51
C VAL A 11 -15.44 -7.56 9.09
N VAL A 12 -16.04 -8.69 8.70
CA VAL A 12 -16.00 -9.17 7.32
C VAL A 12 -16.82 -8.22 6.44
N ASP A 13 -16.26 -7.85 5.29
CA ASP A 13 -16.88 -6.99 4.28
C ASP A 13 -16.67 -7.61 2.89
N HIS A 14 -17.56 -7.32 1.96
CA HIS A 14 -17.49 -7.79 0.58
C HIS A 14 -17.18 -6.62 -0.35
N LEU A 15 -15.99 -6.63 -0.94
CA LEU A 15 -15.51 -5.58 -1.82
C LEU A 15 -15.69 -5.98 -3.27
N LEU A 16 -16.02 -4.99 -4.11
CA LEU A 16 -16.09 -5.14 -5.56
C LEU A 16 -14.87 -4.48 -6.20
N ASP A 17 -14.05 -5.25 -6.90
CA ASP A 17 -12.99 -4.73 -7.74
C ASP A 17 -13.54 -4.34 -9.12
N MET A 18 -13.94 -3.08 -9.25
CA MET A 18 -14.46 -2.52 -10.51
C MET A 18 -13.46 -2.52 -11.67
N LYS A 19 -12.15 -2.72 -11.39
CA LYS A 19 -11.14 -2.80 -12.43
C LYS A 19 -10.90 -4.22 -12.92
N GLU A 20 -11.60 -5.21 -12.36
CA GLU A 20 -11.42 -6.63 -12.69
C GLU A 20 -9.94 -7.04 -12.63
N SER A 21 -9.17 -6.41 -11.72
CA SER A 21 -7.74 -6.71 -11.53
C SER A 21 -7.54 -8.08 -10.88
N TYR A 22 -8.62 -8.66 -10.34
CA TYR A 22 -8.67 -10.00 -9.78
C TYR A 22 -9.99 -10.69 -10.11
N LEU A 23 -9.92 -12.01 -10.36
CA LEU A 23 -11.08 -12.87 -10.62
C LEU A 23 -11.19 -13.88 -9.46
N PRO A 24 -12.37 -14.03 -8.82
CA PRO A 24 -13.62 -13.30 -9.09
C PRO A 24 -13.57 -11.82 -8.66
N MET A 25 -14.37 -10.97 -9.32
CA MET A 25 -14.43 -9.52 -9.08
C MET A 25 -14.89 -9.11 -7.67
N TRP A 26 -15.44 -10.05 -6.91
CA TRP A 26 -15.86 -9.87 -5.52
C TRP A 26 -14.84 -10.54 -4.61
N MET A 27 -14.38 -9.80 -3.59
CA MET A 27 -13.40 -10.28 -2.62
C MET A 27 -13.89 -10.08 -1.20
N GLN A 28 -13.59 -11.03 -0.32
CA GLN A 28 -13.83 -10.90 1.10
C GLN A 28 -12.64 -10.17 1.76
N ALA A 29 -12.95 -9.14 2.53
CA ALA A 29 -11.96 -8.35 3.25
C ALA A 29 -12.35 -8.16 4.72
N LEU A 30 -11.42 -7.63 5.51
CA LEU A 30 -11.71 -7.16 6.87
C LEU A 30 -11.69 -5.63 6.88
N ARG A 31 -12.82 -5.03 7.28
CA ARG A 31 -12.95 -3.58 7.43
C ARG A 31 -13.04 -3.19 8.90
N CYS A 32 -12.24 -2.22 9.30
CA CYS A 32 -12.36 -1.60 10.62
C CYS A 32 -13.54 -0.63 10.66
N LEU A 33 -14.44 -0.80 11.62
CA LEU A 33 -15.59 0.09 11.80
C LEU A 33 -15.21 1.45 12.40
N THR A 34 -14.07 1.55 13.08
CA THR A 34 -13.62 2.78 13.73
C THR A 34 -12.87 3.70 12.78
N CYS A 35 -11.87 3.21 12.04
CA CYS A 35 -11.01 4.05 11.19
C CYS A 35 -11.11 3.75 9.70
N GLY A 36 -11.93 2.78 9.29
CA GLY A 36 -12.09 2.40 7.89
C GLY A 36 -10.89 1.66 7.27
N ASN A 37 -9.90 1.24 8.07
CA ASN A 37 -8.79 0.46 7.52
C ASN A 37 -9.30 -0.89 6.97
N ILE A 38 -8.97 -1.14 5.71
CA ILE A 38 -9.29 -2.39 5.01
C ILE A 38 -8.03 -3.25 4.93
N VAL A 39 -8.16 -4.52 5.32
CA VAL A 39 -7.17 -5.58 5.14
C VAL A 39 -7.73 -6.57 4.13
N ASP A 40 -7.04 -6.64 3.00
CA ASP A 40 -7.42 -7.35 1.79
C ASP A 40 -6.12 -7.71 1.04
N PRO A 41 -5.95 -8.95 0.53
CA PRO A 41 -4.70 -9.37 -0.12
C PRO A 41 -4.29 -8.50 -1.31
N LEU A 42 -5.24 -8.08 -2.14
CA LEU A 42 -4.98 -7.30 -3.36
C LEU A 42 -4.60 -5.85 -3.01
N ILE A 43 -5.33 -5.22 -2.10
CA ILE A 43 -5.02 -3.91 -1.55
C ILE A 43 -3.65 -3.93 -0.87
N HIS A 44 -3.34 -5.01 -0.14
CA HIS A 44 -2.02 -5.18 0.49
C HIS A 44 -0.92 -5.26 -0.57
N PHE A 45 -1.08 -6.10 -1.59
CA PHE A 45 -0.13 -6.24 -2.70
C PHE A 45 0.12 -4.92 -3.44
N HIS A 46 -0.94 -4.16 -3.75
CA HIS A 46 -0.79 -2.87 -4.40
C HIS A 46 -0.06 -1.86 -3.51
N ARG A 47 -0.35 -1.83 -2.21
CA ARG A 47 0.34 -0.93 -1.26
C ARG A 47 1.82 -1.26 -1.13
N THR A 48 2.18 -2.53 -0.96
CA THR A 48 3.59 -2.96 -0.86
C THR A 48 4.34 -2.69 -2.15
N THR A 49 3.74 -2.97 -3.30
CA THR A 49 4.34 -2.69 -4.62
C THR A 49 4.62 -1.19 -4.80
N GLN A 50 3.65 -0.33 -4.48
CA GLN A 50 3.83 1.12 -4.56
C GLN A 50 4.89 1.64 -3.58
N GLN A 51 4.95 1.10 -2.36
CA GLN A 51 5.97 1.44 -1.38
C GLN A 51 7.37 1.06 -1.86
N ALA A 52 7.54 -0.16 -2.40
CA ALA A 52 8.80 -0.61 -2.97
C ALA A 52 9.25 0.27 -4.15
N GLN A 53 8.32 0.64 -5.03
CA GLN A 53 8.59 1.56 -6.14
C GLN A 53 9.03 2.95 -5.64
N ARG A 54 8.36 3.50 -4.62
CA ARG A 54 8.73 4.78 -4.01
C ARG A 54 10.12 4.72 -3.36
N ALA A 55 10.41 3.67 -2.59
CA ALA A 55 11.72 3.47 -1.97
C ALA A 55 12.84 3.40 -3.02
N ARG A 56 12.62 2.67 -4.12
CA ARG A 56 13.56 2.62 -5.25
C ARG A 56 13.81 4.00 -5.86
N ARG A 57 12.76 4.79 -6.10
CA ARG A 57 12.90 6.15 -6.65
C ARG A 57 13.67 7.09 -5.72
N LEU A 58 13.45 6.99 -4.42
CA LEU A 58 14.22 7.76 -3.45
C LEU A 58 15.69 7.34 -3.50
N ALA A 59 15.97 6.03 -3.46
CA ALA A 59 17.34 5.51 -3.53
C ALA A 59 18.08 5.96 -4.81
N THR A 60 17.44 5.91 -5.98
CA THR A 60 18.06 6.39 -7.23
C THR A 60 18.28 7.90 -7.22
N GLY A 61 17.36 8.68 -6.63
CA GLY A 61 17.54 10.13 -6.43
C GLY A 61 18.71 10.46 -5.50
N PHE A 62 18.86 9.71 -4.39
CA PHE A 62 20.00 9.83 -3.48
C PHE A 62 21.33 9.48 -4.17
N ALA A 63 21.38 8.35 -4.90
CA ALA A 63 22.57 7.96 -5.65
C ALA A 63 23.00 9.03 -6.67
N ARG A 64 22.04 9.61 -7.41
CA ARG A 64 22.30 10.68 -8.38
C ARG A 64 22.79 11.99 -7.72
N LYS A 65 22.33 12.32 -6.51
CA LYS A 65 22.85 13.48 -5.77
C LYS A 65 24.29 13.26 -5.33
N MET A 66 24.62 12.06 -4.87
CA MET A 66 25.96 11.72 -4.39
C MET A 66 26.99 11.64 -5.52
N SER A 67 26.56 11.33 -6.74
CA SER A 67 27.42 11.28 -7.93
C SER A 67 27.63 12.64 -8.62
N ARG A 68 27.02 13.73 -8.15
CA ARG A 68 27.30 15.07 -8.69
C ARG A 68 28.68 15.50 -8.16
N PRO A 69 29.70 15.69 -9.02
CA PRO A 69 30.97 16.23 -8.55
C PRO A 69 30.72 17.63 -7.98
N ALA A 70 31.33 17.92 -6.84
CA ALA A 70 31.39 19.28 -6.33
C ALA A 70 32.22 20.08 -7.33
N VAL A 71 31.56 20.88 -8.16
CA VAL A 71 32.25 21.84 -9.02
C VAL A 71 32.91 22.84 -8.08
N ALA A 72 34.24 22.75 -7.94
CA ALA A 72 35.04 23.74 -7.24
C ALA A 72 35.00 25.05 -8.06
N ALA A 73 34.68 26.14 -7.36
CA ALA A 73 34.67 27.50 -7.88
C ALA A 73 36.09 28.06 -7.99
#